data_AF-A0A9Q6ELS0-F1
#
_entry.id   AF-A0A9Q6ELS0-F1
#
_cell.length_a   1.000
_cell.length_b   1.000
_cell.length_c   1.000
_cell.angle_alpha   90.00
_cell.angle_beta   90.00
_cell.angle_gamma   90.00
#
_symmetry.space_group_name_H-M   'P 1'
#
loop_
_entity.id
_entity.type
_entity.pdbx_description
1 polymer ?
#
loop_
_entity_poly.entity_id
_entity_poly.type
_entity_poly.pdbx_seq_one_letter_code
_entity_poly.pdbx_strand_id
1 'polypeptide(L)'
;MKQKVYPSKIIATAKSINVTKLPWTLYIDKKSLPTYGGIYFVGTDQEPTAYIGQAGCLKTRFFKHHRKNSFDQLIDESGEQSVKIRYWQAPLMPKSELVLFLSQLESYLIENSKTRYNYTANSLPKTPFPSHHRTYYGFIFVQLNKLGEYYVPKSSDGTAGFYFSLKKIHMAEKAIKYRSPTFIISSGTWQDALYEYENNLDPKWKQYSTLYFLEVRFQARWINYVGQGGIEDYVLSGDQATFYRIFLNEYPGFKEFSMKYLTTGLTNCSKSDFCETLLNLTR
;
A
#
# COMPACT_ATOMS: atom_id res chain seq x y z
N MET A 1 14.98 22.79 -25.45
CA MET A 1 14.27 21.50 -25.65
C MET A 1 13.85 21.42 -27.11
N LYS A 2 14.13 20.32 -27.82
CA LYS A 2 13.58 20.11 -29.18
C LYS A 2 12.06 19.94 -29.05
N GLN A 3 11.29 20.73 -29.80
CA GLN A 3 9.84 20.63 -29.84
C GLN A 3 9.49 19.24 -30.41
N LYS A 4 8.74 18.42 -29.65
CA LYS A 4 8.29 17.12 -30.16
C LYS A 4 7.33 17.37 -31.32
N VAL A 5 7.58 16.74 -32.45
CA VAL A 5 6.72 16.79 -33.62
C VAL A 5 5.78 15.59 -33.57
N TYR A 6 4.47 15.85 -33.55
CA TYR A 6 3.44 14.81 -33.54
C TYR A 6 2.80 14.66 -34.93
N PRO A 7 2.49 13.42 -35.38
CA PRO A 7 1.76 13.21 -36.63
C PRO A 7 0.40 13.90 -36.65
N SER A 8 -0.03 14.38 -37.81
CA SER A 8 -1.35 15.05 -38.00
C SER A 8 -2.52 14.21 -37.49
N LYS A 9 -2.46 12.89 -37.68
CA LYS A 9 -3.46 11.93 -37.18
C LYS A 9 -3.59 11.97 -35.65
N ILE A 10 -2.50 12.14 -34.92
CA ILE A 10 -2.51 12.23 -33.44
C ILE A 10 -3.21 13.51 -33.00
N ILE A 11 -2.83 14.64 -33.61
CA ILE A 11 -3.40 15.96 -33.31
C ILE A 11 -4.90 15.97 -33.60
N ALA A 12 -5.31 15.45 -34.76
CA ALA A 12 -6.71 15.38 -35.16
C ALA A 12 -7.53 14.49 -34.20
N THR A 13 -6.98 13.35 -33.79
CA THR A 13 -7.63 12.47 -32.82
C THR A 13 -7.75 13.14 -31.45
N ALA A 14 -6.69 13.78 -30.96
CA ALA A 14 -6.73 14.48 -29.68
C ALA A 14 -7.80 15.58 -29.65
N LYS A 15 -7.94 16.34 -30.76
CA LYS A 15 -8.96 17.40 -30.88
C LYS A 15 -10.39 16.87 -30.96
N SER A 16 -10.61 15.63 -31.39
CA SER A 16 -11.95 15.04 -31.44
C SER A 16 -12.41 14.45 -30.10
N ILE A 17 -11.49 14.22 -29.16
CA ILE A 17 -11.82 13.69 -27.84
C ILE A 17 -12.38 14.81 -26.95
N ASN A 18 -13.70 14.84 -26.79
CA ASN A 18 -14.35 15.62 -25.74
C ASN A 18 -14.48 14.79 -24.47
N VAL A 19 -13.56 14.98 -23.52
CA VAL A 19 -13.47 14.19 -22.28
C VAL A 19 -14.79 14.17 -21.52
N THR A 20 -15.49 15.30 -21.41
CA THR A 20 -16.75 15.40 -20.64
C THR A 20 -17.90 14.59 -21.25
N LYS A 21 -17.81 14.21 -22.53
CA LYS A 21 -18.82 13.41 -23.25
C LYS A 21 -18.44 11.94 -23.42
N LEU A 22 -17.27 11.53 -22.93
CA LEU A 22 -16.84 10.14 -23.02
C LEU A 22 -17.68 9.23 -22.12
N PRO A 23 -17.83 7.94 -22.50
CA PRO A 23 -18.35 6.94 -21.58
C PRO A 23 -17.47 6.85 -20.33
N TRP A 24 -18.09 6.53 -19.21
CA TRP A 24 -17.42 6.58 -17.92
C TRP A 24 -17.92 5.50 -16.96
N THR A 25 -17.08 5.22 -15.97
CA THR A 25 -17.35 4.33 -14.84
C THR A 25 -16.87 5.01 -13.58
N LEU A 26 -17.54 4.82 -12.45
CA LEU A 26 -16.99 5.25 -11.16
C LEU A 26 -15.67 4.53 -10.88
N TYR A 27 -14.73 5.23 -10.25
CA TYR A 27 -13.43 4.63 -9.93
C TYR A 27 -13.54 3.47 -8.94
N ILE A 28 -14.50 3.52 -8.01
CA ILE A 28 -14.82 2.39 -7.11
C ILE A 28 -15.22 1.14 -7.90
N ASP A 29 -15.92 1.32 -9.02
CA ASP A 29 -16.44 0.26 -9.90
C ASP A 29 -15.52 -0.10 -11.06
N LYS A 30 -14.26 0.33 -11.05
CA LYS A 30 -13.25 0.08 -12.10
C LYS A 30 -13.13 -1.36 -12.60
N LYS A 31 -13.64 -2.36 -11.87
CA LYS A 31 -13.72 -3.76 -12.33
C LYS A 31 -14.69 -3.97 -13.51
N SER A 32 -15.65 -3.06 -13.71
CA SER A 32 -16.63 -3.10 -14.80
C SER A 32 -16.12 -2.46 -16.11
N LEU A 33 -14.89 -1.92 -16.10
CA LEU A 33 -14.27 -1.35 -17.30
C LEU A 33 -14.19 -2.36 -18.45
N PRO A 34 -14.26 -1.88 -19.71
CA PRO A 34 -14.23 -2.75 -20.89
C PRO A 34 -12.85 -3.37 -21.13
N THR A 35 -12.82 -4.43 -21.93
CA THR A 35 -11.61 -5.23 -22.21
C THR A 35 -10.76 -4.72 -23.39
N TYR A 36 -11.16 -3.62 -24.04
CA TYR A 36 -10.39 -3.04 -25.15
C TYR A 36 -9.32 -2.04 -24.68
N GLY A 37 -8.38 -1.72 -25.57
CA GLY A 37 -7.35 -0.71 -25.36
C GLY A 37 -7.80 0.70 -25.73
N GLY A 38 -7.11 1.70 -25.22
CA GLY A 38 -7.51 3.10 -25.37
C GLY A 38 -6.75 4.08 -24.46
N ILE A 39 -7.27 5.30 -24.40
CA ILE A 39 -6.87 6.34 -23.46
C ILE A 39 -7.93 6.42 -22.36
N TYR A 40 -7.52 6.56 -21.11
CA TYR A 40 -8.39 6.84 -19.99
C TYR A 40 -8.01 8.13 -19.29
N PHE A 41 -9.01 8.74 -18.67
CA PHE A 41 -8.93 9.96 -17.91
C PHE A 41 -9.53 9.69 -16.53
N VAL A 42 -8.78 9.98 -15.46
CA VAL A 42 -9.28 9.90 -14.09
C VAL A 42 -9.48 11.31 -13.59
N GLY A 43 -10.65 11.60 -13.03
CA GLY A 43 -11.01 12.94 -12.59
C GLY A 43 -12.44 13.04 -12.07
N THR A 44 -12.81 14.21 -11.57
CA THR A 44 -14.19 14.54 -11.17
C THR A 44 -14.95 15.15 -12.35
N ASP A 45 -16.16 15.69 -12.14
CA ASP A 45 -16.85 16.48 -13.17
C ASP A 45 -16.24 17.88 -13.32
N GLN A 46 -15.72 18.46 -12.23
CA GLN A 46 -15.06 19.76 -12.21
C GLN A 46 -13.62 19.69 -12.75
N GLU A 47 -12.93 18.57 -12.52
CA GLU A 47 -11.57 18.32 -13.01
C GLU A 47 -11.52 16.96 -13.75
N PRO A 48 -12.07 16.88 -14.99
CA PRO A 48 -12.22 15.62 -15.70
C PRO A 48 -10.90 15.00 -16.18
N THR A 49 -9.81 15.77 -16.15
CA THR A 49 -8.47 15.39 -16.64
C THR A 49 -7.41 15.46 -15.54
N ALA A 50 -7.75 15.17 -14.28
CA ALA A 50 -6.78 15.15 -13.18
C ALA A 50 -5.60 14.19 -13.46
N TYR A 51 -5.86 13.09 -14.18
CA TYR A 51 -4.85 12.20 -14.74
C TYR A 51 -5.27 11.67 -16.12
N ILE A 52 -4.29 11.49 -17.01
CA ILE A 52 -4.45 10.88 -18.33
C ILE A 52 -3.52 9.68 -18.43
N GLY A 53 -3.98 8.57 -18.97
CA GLY A 53 -3.09 7.45 -19.27
C GLY A 53 -3.56 6.56 -20.42
N GLN A 54 -2.66 5.73 -20.94
CA GLN A 54 -2.99 4.70 -21.94
C GLN A 54 -3.13 3.30 -21.34
N ALA A 55 -3.91 2.45 -21.99
CA ALA A 55 -4.04 1.04 -21.66
C ALA A 55 -4.18 0.18 -22.91
N GLY A 56 -3.48 -0.97 -22.96
CA GLY A 56 -3.79 -2.02 -23.94
C GLY A 56 -5.09 -2.77 -23.63
N CYS A 57 -5.52 -2.74 -22.36
CA CYS A 57 -6.80 -3.25 -21.88
C CYS A 57 -7.23 -2.42 -20.67
N LEU A 58 -8.36 -1.73 -20.76
CA LEU A 58 -8.84 -0.83 -19.70
C LEU A 58 -9.20 -1.61 -18.43
N LYS A 59 -9.85 -2.76 -18.56
CA LYS A 59 -10.22 -3.65 -17.44
C LYS A 59 -9.03 -4.02 -16.56
N THR A 60 -7.88 -4.32 -17.16
CA THR A 60 -6.70 -4.77 -16.41
C THR A 60 -5.77 -3.65 -15.98
N ARG A 61 -5.90 -2.45 -16.56
CA ARG A 61 -4.99 -1.32 -16.30
C ARG A 61 -4.93 -0.93 -14.83
N PHE A 62 -6.05 -1.04 -14.11
CA PHE A 62 -6.14 -0.54 -12.75
C PHE A 62 -5.70 -1.56 -11.68
N PHE A 63 -5.32 -2.78 -12.07
CA PHE A 63 -4.66 -3.70 -11.14
C PHE A 63 -3.24 -3.20 -10.83
N LYS A 64 -2.98 -2.88 -9.57
CA LYS A 64 -1.68 -2.34 -9.10
C LYS A 64 -1.24 -1.07 -9.85
N HIS A 65 -2.19 -0.20 -10.20
CA HIS A 65 -1.88 1.05 -10.89
C HIS A 65 -0.87 1.89 -10.10
N HIS A 66 0.19 2.35 -10.77
CA HIS A 66 1.28 3.13 -10.14
C HIS A 66 0.81 4.47 -9.54
N ARG A 67 -0.36 4.97 -9.94
CA ARG A 67 -1.03 6.17 -9.36
C ARG A 67 -2.17 5.86 -8.39
N LYS A 68 -2.30 4.62 -7.91
CA LYS A 68 -3.39 4.24 -6.99
C LYS A 68 -3.54 5.23 -5.84
N ASN A 69 -2.44 5.56 -5.14
CA ASN A 69 -2.49 6.48 -4.00
C ASN A 69 -2.98 7.89 -4.39
N SER A 70 -2.62 8.38 -5.59
CA SER A 70 -3.13 9.67 -6.09
C SER A 70 -4.62 9.65 -6.37
N PHE A 71 -5.15 8.51 -6.84
CA PHE A 71 -6.57 8.34 -7.09
C PHE A 71 -7.38 8.17 -5.80
N ASP A 72 -6.82 7.45 -4.83
CA ASP A 72 -7.41 7.30 -3.50
C ASP A 72 -7.51 8.67 -2.82
N GLN A 73 -6.47 9.52 -2.92
CA GLN A 73 -6.55 10.91 -2.43
C GLN A 73 -7.65 11.73 -3.14
N LEU A 74 -7.78 11.60 -4.46
CA LEU A 74 -8.83 12.31 -5.19
C LEU A 74 -10.23 11.88 -4.72
N ILE A 75 -10.39 10.61 -4.32
CA ILE A 75 -11.61 10.08 -3.70
C ILE A 75 -11.82 10.70 -2.33
N ASP A 76 -10.78 10.77 -1.49
CA ASP A 76 -10.87 11.37 -0.16
C ASP A 76 -11.27 12.86 -0.24
N GLU A 77 -10.74 13.59 -1.23
CA GLU A 77 -11.04 15.01 -1.46
C GLU A 77 -12.46 15.26 -2.00
N SER A 78 -12.94 14.37 -2.87
CA SER A 78 -14.12 14.64 -3.71
C SER A 78 -15.32 13.74 -3.40
N GLY A 79 -15.13 12.68 -2.61
CA GLY A 79 -16.10 11.62 -2.37
C GLY A 79 -16.04 10.49 -3.41
N GLU A 80 -16.32 9.26 -2.96
CA GLU A 80 -16.28 8.03 -3.77
C GLU A 80 -17.17 8.07 -5.01
N GLN A 81 -18.31 8.77 -4.91
CA GLN A 81 -19.30 8.88 -5.99
C GLN A 81 -18.93 9.95 -7.04
N SER A 82 -17.87 10.72 -6.80
CA SER A 82 -17.48 11.84 -7.66
C SER A 82 -16.35 11.50 -8.63
N VAL A 83 -15.52 10.50 -8.31
CA VAL A 83 -14.32 10.17 -9.11
C VAL A 83 -14.67 9.19 -10.22
N LYS A 84 -14.47 9.63 -11.46
CA LYS A 84 -14.83 8.89 -12.67
C LYS A 84 -13.60 8.51 -13.47
N ILE A 85 -13.66 7.33 -14.09
CA ILE A 85 -12.76 6.87 -15.14
C ILE A 85 -13.50 7.05 -16.45
N ARG A 86 -13.13 8.07 -17.21
CA ARG A 86 -13.64 8.31 -18.57
C ARG A 86 -12.68 7.65 -19.55
N TYR A 87 -13.19 7.05 -20.62
CA TYR A 87 -12.33 6.31 -21.54
C TYR A 87 -12.70 6.50 -23.01
N TRP A 88 -11.67 6.51 -23.83
CA TRP A 88 -11.77 6.56 -25.28
C TRP A 88 -11.20 5.26 -25.86
N GLN A 89 -12.01 4.57 -26.66
CA GLN A 89 -11.63 3.31 -27.30
C GLN A 89 -10.71 3.57 -28.48
N ALA A 90 -9.60 2.83 -28.54
CA ALA A 90 -8.70 2.90 -29.68
C ALA A 90 -9.34 2.28 -30.95
N PRO A 91 -9.04 2.84 -32.14
CA PRO A 91 -9.42 2.21 -33.41
C PRO A 91 -8.77 0.83 -33.56
N LEU A 92 -9.42 -0.03 -34.34
CA LEU A 92 -8.86 -1.33 -34.72
C LEU A 92 -7.63 -1.10 -35.62
N MET A 93 -6.47 -1.55 -35.16
CA MET A 93 -5.19 -1.45 -35.88
C MET A 93 -4.21 -2.52 -35.39
N PRO A 94 -3.14 -2.83 -36.16
CA PRO A 94 -2.11 -3.77 -35.73
C PRO A 94 -1.50 -3.36 -34.38
N LYS A 95 -1.17 -4.35 -33.54
CA LYS A 95 -0.69 -4.12 -32.15
C LYS A 95 0.55 -3.22 -32.08
N SER A 96 1.50 -3.39 -33.02
CA SER A 96 2.72 -2.57 -33.11
C SER A 96 2.40 -1.09 -33.35
N GLU A 97 1.47 -0.81 -34.26
CA GLU A 97 1.00 0.54 -34.56
C GLU A 97 0.18 1.12 -33.41
N LEU A 98 -0.67 0.30 -32.78
CA LEU A 98 -1.51 0.70 -31.64
C LEU A 98 -0.69 1.22 -30.47
N VAL A 99 0.37 0.50 -30.09
CA VAL A 99 1.22 0.89 -28.97
C VAL A 99 1.90 2.23 -29.24
N LEU A 100 2.43 2.43 -30.44
CA LEU A 100 3.06 3.69 -30.82
C LEU A 100 2.05 4.84 -30.87
N PHE A 101 0.89 4.59 -31.47
CA PHE A 101 -0.21 5.56 -31.59
C PHE A 101 -0.71 6.02 -30.21
N LEU A 102 -1.01 5.08 -29.30
CA LEU A 102 -1.48 5.39 -27.95
C LEU A 102 -0.42 6.13 -27.14
N SER A 103 0.86 5.76 -27.27
CA SER A 103 1.96 6.46 -26.60
C SER A 103 2.11 7.91 -27.06
N GLN A 104 2.01 8.15 -28.37
CA GLN A 104 2.05 9.50 -28.94
C GLN A 104 0.81 10.32 -28.57
N LEU A 105 -0.37 9.70 -28.59
CA LEU A 105 -1.63 10.35 -28.23
C LEU A 105 -1.67 10.72 -26.74
N GLU A 106 -1.27 9.80 -25.85
CA GLU A 106 -1.12 10.06 -24.41
C GLU A 106 -0.16 11.23 -24.16
N SER A 107 1.02 11.20 -24.81
CA SER A 107 2.02 12.27 -24.67
C SER A 107 1.48 13.62 -25.13
N TYR A 108 0.82 13.68 -26.29
CA TYR A 108 0.22 14.91 -26.81
C TYR A 108 -0.88 15.44 -25.88
N LEU A 109 -1.78 14.56 -25.41
CA LEU A 109 -2.85 14.93 -24.50
C LEU A 109 -2.31 15.48 -23.18
N ILE A 110 -1.30 14.84 -22.58
CA ILE A 110 -0.67 15.31 -21.34
C ILE A 110 0.02 16.66 -21.56
N GLU A 111 0.79 16.81 -22.64
CA GLU A 111 1.49 18.06 -22.94
C GLU A 111 0.52 19.22 -23.20
N ASN A 112 -0.68 18.96 -23.69
CA ASN A 112 -1.69 19.98 -24.00
C ASN A 112 -2.83 20.06 -22.97
N SER A 113 -2.69 19.39 -21.82
CA SER A 113 -3.68 19.42 -20.74
C SER A 113 -3.04 19.87 -19.43
N LYS A 114 -3.80 20.60 -18.61
CA LYS A 114 -3.45 20.85 -17.21
C LYS A 114 -3.87 19.63 -16.40
N THR A 115 -2.90 18.79 -16.06
CA THR A 115 -3.13 17.55 -15.30
C THR A 115 -2.52 17.69 -13.91
N ARG A 116 -3.12 17.07 -12.90
CA ARG A 116 -2.60 17.11 -11.52
C ARG A 116 -1.58 15.99 -11.29
N TYR A 117 -1.83 14.79 -11.83
CA TYR A 117 -1.10 13.58 -11.46
C TYR A 117 -0.20 13.00 -12.57
N ASN A 118 -0.18 13.58 -13.78
CA ASN A 118 0.86 13.29 -14.76
C ASN A 118 2.05 14.20 -14.46
N TYR A 119 3.23 13.65 -14.13
CA TYR A 119 4.41 14.45 -13.82
C TYR A 119 5.06 14.97 -15.11
N THR A 120 4.74 16.21 -15.49
CA THR A 120 5.32 16.93 -16.64
C THR A 120 5.52 18.41 -16.29
N ALA A 121 6.12 19.19 -17.19
CA ALA A 121 6.27 20.63 -16.98
C ALA A 121 4.91 21.38 -16.90
N ASN A 122 3.84 20.79 -17.46
CA ASN A 122 2.51 21.39 -17.52
C ASN A 122 1.56 20.87 -16.43
N SER A 123 2.09 20.12 -15.45
CA SER A 123 1.32 19.72 -14.29
C SER A 123 0.84 20.94 -13.52
N LEU A 124 -0.40 20.91 -13.01
CA LEU A 124 -0.83 21.87 -12.00
C LEU A 124 0.19 21.86 -10.85
N PRO A 125 0.43 23.02 -10.19
CA PRO A 125 1.34 23.06 -9.05
C PRO A 125 0.95 21.94 -8.12
N LYS A 126 1.95 21.15 -7.69
CA LYS A 126 1.73 20.06 -6.74
C LYS A 126 0.90 20.65 -5.61
N THR A 127 -0.40 20.35 -5.53
CA THR A 127 -1.01 20.26 -4.20
C THR A 127 -0.05 19.31 -3.50
N PRO A 128 0.67 19.78 -2.47
CA PRO A 128 1.65 18.94 -1.83
C PRO A 128 0.89 17.67 -1.54
N PHE A 129 1.42 16.54 -2.02
CA PHE A 129 1.13 15.32 -1.32
C PHE A 129 1.32 15.71 0.15
N PRO A 130 0.35 15.49 1.05
CA PRO A 130 0.76 15.22 2.39
C PRO A 130 1.63 13.98 2.22
N SER A 131 2.94 14.17 1.99
CA SER A 131 3.88 13.15 2.33
C SER A 131 3.52 12.93 3.78
N HIS A 132 2.99 11.75 4.09
CA HIS A 132 3.20 11.24 5.44
C HIS A 132 4.70 11.37 5.62
N HIS A 133 5.11 12.44 6.29
CA HIS A 133 6.50 12.78 6.49
C HIS A 133 6.99 11.62 7.33
N ARG A 134 7.66 10.67 6.67
CA ARG A 134 8.21 9.54 7.36
C ARG A 134 9.25 10.09 8.30
N THR A 135 8.98 9.96 9.59
CA THR A 135 9.92 10.36 10.62
C THR A 135 11.04 9.35 10.72
N TYR A 136 10.82 8.13 10.19
CA TYR A 136 11.81 7.06 10.19
C TYR A 136 12.17 6.57 8.77
N TYR A 137 13.46 6.61 8.44
CA TYR A 137 13.99 6.23 7.12
C TYR A 137 14.71 4.86 7.09
N GLY A 138 14.72 4.13 8.21
CA GLY A 138 15.38 2.83 8.33
C GLY A 138 14.50 1.64 7.95
N PHE A 139 15.01 0.43 8.20
CA PHE A 139 14.21 -0.78 8.11
C PHE A 139 13.28 -0.90 9.32
N ILE A 140 12.06 -1.38 9.08
CA ILE A 140 11.09 -1.63 10.14
C ILE A 140 10.58 -3.04 9.91
N PHE A 141 10.61 -3.85 10.97
CA PHE A 141 10.25 -5.24 10.88
C PHE A 141 9.03 -5.55 11.73
N VAL A 142 8.23 -6.50 11.26
CA VAL A 142 7.07 -7.02 11.97
C VAL A 142 7.10 -8.53 11.97
N GLN A 143 6.71 -9.11 13.10
CA GLN A 143 6.43 -10.52 13.28
C GLN A 143 4.93 -10.66 13.57
N LEU A 144 4.25 -11.56 12.85
CA LEU A 144 2.91 -11.99 13.20
C LEU A 144 2.98 -13.26 14.05
N ASN A 145 2.38 -13.22 15.23
CA ASN A 145 2.17 -14.37 16.11
C ASN A 145 0.68 -14.71 16.16
N LYS A 146 0.38 -15.97 16.46
CA LYS A 146 -0.97 -16.39 16.81
C LYS A 146 -1.11 -16.42 18.33
N LEU A 147 -2.22 -15.92 18.84
CA LEU A 147 -2.55 -15.98 20.26
C LEU A 147 -2.53 -17.45 20.72
N GLY A 148 -1.94 -17.70 21.89
CA GLY A 148 -1.75 -19.04 22.45
C GLY A 148 -0.62 -19.88 21.84
N GLU A 149 0.02 -19.47 20.73
CA GLU A 149 1.09 -20.26 20.09
C GLU A 149 2.51 -19.83 20.48
N TYR A 150 2.73 -18.56 20.85
CA TYR A 150 4.06 -18.04 21.18
C TYR A 150 4.02 -17.01 22.31
N TYR A 151 4.69 -17.34 23.41
CA TYR A 151 4.97 -16.41 24.50
C TYR A 151 6.17 -15.55 24.13
N VAL A 152 6.01 -14.22 24.12
CA VAL A 152 7.16 -13.30 24.14
C VAL A 152 7.62 -13.25 25.59
N PRO A 153 8.85 -13.70 25.92
CA PRO A 153 9.35 -13.55 27.28
C PRO A 153 9.33 -12.08 27.65
N LYS A 154 8.42 -11.70 28.57
CA LYS A 154 8.52 -10.44 29.31
C LYS A 154 9.67 -10.63 30.29
N SER A 155 10.89 -10.43 29.82
CA SER A 155 12.03 -10.45 30.72
C SER A 155 12.02 -9.17 31.54
N SER A 156 12.34 -9.29 32.82
CA SER A 156 12.47 -8.15 33.74
C SER A 156 13.60 -7.19 33.34
N ASP A 157 14.48 -7.59 32.41
CA ASP A 157 15.59 -6.79 31.89
C ASP A 157 15.22 -5.93 30.66
N GLY A 158 13.95 -5.94 30.23
CA GLY A 158 13.48 -5.12 29.12
C GLY A 158 13.92 -5.65 27.75
N THR A 159 14.17 -6.96 27.65
CA THR A 159 14.40 -7.65 26.40
C THR A 159 13.13 -8.32 25.88
N ALA A 160 13.06 -8.46 24.56
CA ALA A 160 12.00 -9.22 23.90
C ALA A 160 12.58 -9.94 22.70
N GLY A 161 11.93 -11.02 22.30
CA GLY A 161 12.32 -11.75 21.11
C GLY A 161 11.22 -12.67 20.62
N PHE A 162 11.40 -13.16 19.40
CA PHE A 162 10.50 -14.12 18.79
C PHE A 162 11.28 -15.11 17.93
N TYR A 163 10.68 -16.29 17.76
CA TYR A 163 11.21 -17.34 16.92
C TYR A 163 10.98 -17.01 15.44
N PHE A 164 11.98 -17.30 14.62
CA PHE A 164 11.92 -17.18 13.17
C PHE A 164 12.69 -18.33 12.51
N SER A 165 12.25 -18.72 11.31
CA SER A 165 12.91 -19.79 10.54
C SER A 165 14.22 -19.33 9.90
N LEU A 166 15.17 -20.25 9.70
CA LEU A 166 16.43 -20.00 8.99
C LEU A 166 16.25 -19.26 7.65
N LYS A 167 15.14 -19.53 6.93
CA LYS A 167 14.80 -18.85 5.67
C LYS A 167 14.71 -17.32 5.80
N LYS A 168 14.50 -16.79 7.01
CA LYS A 168 14.37 -15.37 7.33
C LYS A 168 15.62 -14.78 8.01
N ILE A 169 16.72 -15.54 8.12
CA ILE A 169 17.94 -15.08 8.81
C ILE A 169 18.51 -13.78 8.23
N HIS A 170 18.49 -13.63 6.90
CA HIS A 170 18.91 -12.39 6.22
C HIS A 170 18.09 -11.15 6.61
N MET A 171 16.82 -11.33 7.02
CA MET A 171 16.00 -10.23 7.52
C MET A 171 16.38 -9.87 8.96
N ALA A 172 16.61 -10.88 9.79
CA ALA A 172 17.05 -10.71 11.17
C ALA A 172 18.44 -10.05 11.25
N GLU A 173 19.39 -10.46 10.41
CA GLU A 173 20.71 -9.83 10.27
C GLU A 173 20.61 -8.35 9.89
N LYS A 174 19.70 -8.00 8.96
CA LYS A 174 19.43 -6.60 8.62
C LYS A 174 18.82 -5.85 9.79
N ALA A 175 17.86 -6.44 10.50
CA ALA A 175 17.25 -5.82 11.66
C ALA A 175 18.32 -5.46 12.70
N ILE A 176 19.27 -6.35 12.96
CA ILE A 176 20.40 -6.12 13.88
C ILE A 176 21.35 -5.06 13.35
N LYS A 177 21.83 -5.22 12.11
CA LYS A 177 22.82 -4.32 11.50
C LYS A 177 22.38 -2.86 11.57
N TYR A 178 21.09 -2.60 11.40
CA TYR A 178 20.51 -1.27 11.38
C TYR A 178 19.79 -0.89 12.69
N ARG A 179 19.88 -1.71 13.75
CA ARG A 179 19.13 -1.54 15.01
C ARG A 179 17.67 -1.16 14.78
N SER A 180 17.04 -1.94 13.91
CA SER A 180 15.72 -1.62 13.37
C SER A 180 14.63 -1.80 14.43
N PRO A 181 13.66 -0.88 14.51
CA PRO A 181 12.41 -1.11 15.22
C PRO A 181 11.77 -2.39 14.74
N THR A 182 11.49 -3.26 15.70
CA THR A 182 10.88 -4.56 15.45
C THR A 182 9.63 -4.69 16.30
N PHE A 183 8.54 -5.06 15.64
CA PHE A 183 7.22 -5.14 16.23
C PHE A 183 6.73 -6.58 16.28
N ILE A 184 6.08 -6.94 17.38
CA ILE A 184 5.35 -8.20 17.51
C ILE A 184 3.87 -7.86 17.49
N ILE A 185 3.16 -8.40 16.50
CA ILE A 185 1.71 -8.31 16.39
C ILE A 185 1.13 -9.70 16.59
N SER A 186 0.20 -9.83 17.52
CA SER A 186 -0.52 -11.07 17.74
C SER A 186 -1.86 -11.05 17.01
N SER A 187 -2.33 -12.23 16.62
CA SER A 187 -3.63 -12.42 15.97
C SER A 187 -4.39 -13.62 16.50
N GLY A 188 -5.71 -13.51 16.57
CA GLY A 188 -6.57 -14.62 16.97
C GLY A 188 -8.04 -14.27 16.88
N THR A 189 -8.88 -15.24 17.21
CA THR A 189 -10.33 -15.04 17.36
C THR A 189 -10.64 -14.27 18.65
N TRP A 190 -11.90 -13.87 18.79
CA TRP A 190 -12.39 -13.31 20.06
C TRP A 190 -12.20 -14.28 21.24
N GLN A 191 -12.38 -15.59 21.02
CA GLN A 191 -12.19 -16.61 22.02
C GLN A 191 -10.73 -16.75 22.43
N ASP A 192 -9.81 -16.75 21.46
CA ASP A 192 -8.37 -16.81 21.72
C ASP A 192 -7.93 -15.60 22.56
N ALA A 193 -8.40 -14.41 22.19
CA ALA A 193 -8.13 -13.19 22.93
C ALA A 193 -8.72 -13.24 24.35
N LEU A 194 -9.96 -13.73 24.52
CA LEU A 194 -10.62 -13.81 25.83
C LEU A 194 -9.87 -14.75 26.76
N TYR A 195 -9.37 -15.86 26.21
CA TYR A 195 -8.53 -16.80 26.93
C TYR A 195 -7.20 -16.16 27.35
N GLU A 196 -6.50 -15.47 26.44
CA GLU A 196 -5.18 -14.90 26.70
C GLU A 196 -5.21 -13.65 27.60
N TYR A 197 -6.27 -12.84 27.50
CA TYR A 197 -6.32 -11.50 28.10
C TYR A 197 -7.37 -11.34 29.20
N GLU A 198 -8.11 -12.39 29.50
CA GLU A 198 -9.20 -12.43 30.49
C GLU A 198 -10.29 -11.37 30.23
N ASN A 199 -11.09 -11.02 31.25
CA ASN A 199 -12.33 -10.21 31.16
C ASN A 199 -12.17 -8.75 30.70
N ASN A 200 -11.02 -8.35 30.14
CA ASN A 200 -10.69 -6.97 29.76
C ASN A 200 -10.80 -6.70 28.25
N LEU A 201 -11.68 -7.40 27.54
CA LEU A 201 -11.93 -7.19 26.12
C LEU A 201 -13.22 -6.43 25.87
N ASP A 202 -13.19 -5.47 24.94
CA ASP A 202 -14.39 -4.74 24.51
C ASP A 202 -15.33 -5.68 23.71
N PRO A 203 -16.55 -5.97 24.19
CA PRO A 203 -17.49 -6.86 23.51
C PRO A 203 -17.76 -6.50 22.05
N LYS A 204 -17.56 -5.24 21.65
CA LYS A 204 -17.72 -4.78 20.27
C LYS A 204 -16.74 -5.46 19.31
N TRP A 205 -15.56 -5.90 19.77
CA TRP A 205 -14.59 -6.51 18.87
C TRP A 205 -15.00 -7.90 18.36
N LYS A 206 -16.06 -8.52 18.93
CA LYS A 206 -16.68 -9.74 18.39
C LYS A 206 -17.14 -9.62 16.93
N GLN A 207 -17.33 -8.39 16.43
CA GLN A 207 -17.70 -8.16 15.03
C GLN A 207 -16.58 -8.49 14.04
N TYR A 208 -15.33 -8.56 14.49
CA TYR A 208 -14.18 -8.87 13.63
C TYR A 208 -13.91 -10.37 13.61
N SER A 209 -13.69 -10.93 12.43
CA SER A 209 -13.33 -12.35 12.26
C SER A 209 -11.96 -12.70 12.86
N THR A 210 -11.06 -11.72 12.91
CA THR A 210 -9.70 -11.87 13.45
C THR A 210 -9.31 -10.57 14.12
N LEU A 211 -8.84 -10.66 15.34
CA LEU A 211 -8.33 -9.55 16.14
C LEU A 211 -6.83 -9.46 15.98
N TYR A 212 -6.30 -8.25 15.88
CA TYR A 212 -4.87 -7.98 15.83
C TYR A 212 -4.46 -7.03 16.94
N PHE A 213 -3.42 -7.39 17.67
CA PHE A 213 -2.91 -6.62 18.80
C PHE A 213 -1.43 -6.32 18.61
N LEU A 214 -1.06 -5.05 18.74
CA LEU A 214 0.34 -4.68 18.89
C LEU A 214 0.77 -5.00 20.32
N GLU A 215 1.64 -5.99 20.46
CA GLU A 215 2.09 -6.51 21.75
C GLU A 215 3.40 -5.86 22.21
N VAL A 216 4.36 -5.74 21.30
CA VAL A 216 5.72 -5.32 21.66
C VAL A 216 6.35 -4.50 20.55
N ARG A 217 7.11 -3.49 20.94
CA ARG A 217 8.17 -2.89 20.14
C ARG A 217 9.50 -3.09 20.84
N PHE A 218 10.56 -3.47 20.12
CA PHE A 218 11.93 -3.49 20.62
C PHE A 218 12.94 -3.12 19.51
N GLN A 219 14.19 -2.87 19.87
CA GLN A 219 15.28 -2.71 18.90
C GLN A 219 16.06 -4.01 18.74
N ALA A 220 16.09 -4.56 17.52
CA ALA A 220 16.80 -5.81 17.24
C ALA A 220 18.31 -5.71 17.54
N ARG A 221 18.86 -6.69 18.26
CA ARG A 221 20.28 -6.69 18.69
C ARG A 221 21.05 -7.98 18.43
N TRP A 222 20.48 -9.15 18.72
CA TRP A 222 21.20 -10.43 18.57
C TRP A 222 20.27 -11.56 18.12
N ILE A 223 20.86 -12.56 17.46
CA ILE A 223 20.18 -13.81 17.10
C ILE A 223 20.77 -14.90 17.98
N ASN A 224 19.90 -15.65 18.65
CA ASN A 224 20.26 -16.86 19.36
C ASN A 224 19.75 -18.07 18.59
N TYR A 225 20.57 -19.12 18.51
CA TYR A 225 20.10 -20.43 18.05
C TYR A 225 19.57 -21.20 19.25
N VAL A 226 18.31 -21.63 19.20
CA VAL A 226 17.65 -22.35 20.30
C VAL A 226 17.24 -23.73 19.78
N GLY A 227 18.24 -24.52 19.38
CA GLY A 227 18.03 -25.89 18.94
C GLY A 227 18.07 -26.88 20.11
N GLN A 228 16.91 -27.22 20.67
CA GLN A 228 16.72 -28.45 21.44
C GLN A 228 15.39 -29.09 21.05
N GLY A 229 15.39 -30.41 20.82
CA GLY A 229 14.15 -31.19 20.64
C GLY A 229 13.61 -31.31 19.21
N GLY A 230 14.41 -31.06 18.17
CA GLY A 230 14.02 -31.35 16.77
C GLY A 230 13.32 -30.21 16.02
N ILE A 231 13.23 -29.02 16.62
CA ILE A 231 12.82 -27.78 15.95
C ILE A 231 14.01 -26.83 15.98
N GLU A 232 14.65 -26.61 14.82
CA GLU A 232 15.77 -25.66 14.66
C GLU A 232 15.22 -24.24 14.50
N ASP A 233 14.87 -23.58 15.61
CA ASP A 233 14.41 -22.20 15.58
C ASP A 233 15.50 -21.21 16.02
N TYR A 234 15.55 -20.09 15.29
CA TYR A 234 16.36 -18.94 15.65
C TYR A 234 15.48 -17.95 16.39
N VAL A 235 16.01 -17.31 17.43
CA VAL A 235 15.31 -16.25 18.15
C VAL A 235 15.97 -14.93 17.81
N LEU A 236 15.22 -14.00 17.22
CA LEU A 236 15.67 -12.61 17.11
C LEU A 236 15.28 -11.91 18.40
N SER A 237 16.28 -11.43 19.12
CA SER A 237 16.11 -10.74 20.40
C SER A 237 16.61 -9.31 20.31
N GLY A 238 16.13 -8.48 21.22
CA GLY A 238 16.60 -7.12 21.35
C GLY A 238 16.20 -6.43 22.64
N ASP A 239 16.62 -5.18 22.76
CA ASP A 239 16.47 -4.36 23.95
C ASP A 239 15.45 -3.23 23.74
N GLN A 240 15.23 -2.43 24.79
CA GLN A 240 14.23 -1.35 24.81
C GLN A 240 12.82 -1.86 24.48
N ALA A 241 12.51 -3.08 24.96
CA ALA A 241 11.21 -3.66 24.77
C ALA A 241 10.17 -2.83 25.51
N THR A 242 9.22 -2.28 24.76
CA THR A 242 8.03 -1.66 25.32
C THR A 242 6.84 -2.52 24.98
N PHE A 243 6.08 -2.87 26.01
CA PHE A 243 4.94 -3.78 25.91
C PHE A 243 3.65 -2.97 25.84
N TYR A 244 2.82 -3.30 24.86
CA TYR A 244 1.58 -2.66 24.53
C TYR A 244 0.47 -3.71 24.48
N ARG A 245 -0.78 -3.25 24.51
CA ARG A 245 -1.95 -4.03 24.11
C ARG A 245 -2.86 -3.10 23.33
N ILE A 246 -2.44 -2.79 22.10
CA ILE A 246 -3.17 -1.84 21.24
C ILE A 246 -3.91 -2.64 20.17
N PHE A 247 -5.24 -2.51 20.17
CA PHE A 247 -6.10 -3.13 19.17
C PHE A 247 -5.97 -2.42 17.81
N LEU A 248 -5.49 -3.13 16.79
CA LEU A 248 -5.09 -2.51 15.52
C LEU A 248 -6.20 -2.44 14.47
N ASN A 249 -7.25 -3.26 14.58
CA ASN A 249 -8.27 -3.40 13.53
C ASN A 249 -9.00 -2.09 13.17
N GLU A 250 -9.09 -1.16 14.11
CA GLU A 250 -9.80 0.11 13.94
C GLU A 250 -8.91 1.22 13.37
N TYR A 251 -7.60 0.99 13.23
CA TYR A 251 -6.70 2.00 12.72
C TYR A 251 -6.81 2.12 11.19
N PRO A 252 -6.97 3.35 10.66
CA PRO A 252 -6.96 3.58 9.21
C PRO A 252 -5.71 3.01 8.53
N GLY A 253 -5.91 2.28 7.42
CA GLY A 253 -4.83 1.65 6.66
C GLY A 253 -4.32 0.31 7.23
N PHE A 254 -4.81 -0.13 8.39
CA PHE A 254 -4.36 -1.39 8.99
C PHE A 254 -4.80 -2.60 8.17
N LYS A 255 -6.00 -2.58 7.58
CA LYS A 255 -6.51 -3.69 6.76
C LYS A 255 -5.61 -3.95 5.54
N GLU A 256 -5.17 -2.90 4.86
CA GLU A 256 -4.24 -3.00 3.74
C GLU A 256 -2.85 -3.45 4.20
N PHE A 257 -2.43 -3.01 5.39
CA PHE A 257 -1.18 -3.43 6.00
C PHE A 257 -1.18 -4.92 6.33
N SER A 258 -2.23 -5.42 7.00
CA SER A 258 -2.32 -6.81 7.45
C SER A 258 -2.27 -7.77 6.26
N MET A 259 -3.02 -7.49 5.20
CA MET A 259 -3.03 -8.30 3.98
C MET A 259 -1.67 -8.39 3.27
N LYS A 260 -0.79 -7.40 3.43
CA LYS A 260 0.47 -7.30 2.69
C LYS A 260 1.71 -7.68 3.51
N TYR A 261 1.70 -7.41 4.81
CA TYR A 261 2.89 -7.44 5.65
C TYR A 261 2.78 -8.40 6.83
N LEU A 262 1.57 -8.79 7.26
CA LEU A 262 1.39 -9.75 8.34
C LEU A 262 1.34 -11.17 7.76
N THR A 263 2.52 -11.68 7.42
CA THR A 263 2.75 -13.09 7.10
C THR A 263 3.46 -13.79 8.25
N THR A 264 3.33 -15.12 8.35
CA THR A 264 4.07 -15.90 9.36
C THR A 264 5.58 -15.65 9.23
N GLY A 265 6.21 -15.26 10.35
CA GLY A 265 7.64 -14.96 10.40
C GLY A 265 7.99 -13.49 10.13
N LEU A 266 9.28 -13.20 10.20
CA LEU A 266 9.79 -11.83 10.12
C LEU A 266 9.56 -11.22 8.74
N THR A 267 9.02 -10.00 8.72
CA THR A 267 8.67 -9.28 7.49
C THR A 267 9.14 -7.83 7.57
N ASN A 268 9.89 -7.37 6.57
CA ASN A 268 10.23 -5.96 6.43
C ASN A 268 9.00 -5.19 5.93
N CYS A 269 8.49 -4.30 6.77
CA CYS A 269 7.36 -3.45 6.44
C CYS A 269 7.74 -2.00 6.13
N SER A 270 9.02 -1.65 6.03
CA SER A 270 9.48 -0.27 5.84
C SER A 270 8.89 0.48 4.64
N LYS A 271 8.25 -0.20 3.69
CA LYS A 271 7.53 0.42 2.56
C LYS A 271 6.07 0.76 2.85
N SER A 272 5.50 0.29 3.95
CA SER A 272 4.13 0.59 4.36
C SER A 272 4.03 1.98 4.98
N ASP A 273 2.98 2.71 4.63
CA ASP A 273 2.66 3.99 5.28
C ASP A 273 2.16 3.78 6.72
N PHE A 274 1.58 2.62 7.02
CA PHE A 274 1.14 2.23 8.36
C PHE A 274 2.29 2.07 9.37
N CYS A 275 3.54 1.98 8.92
CA CYS A 275 4.68 1.88 9.83
C CYS A 275 4.90 3.11 10.70
N GLU A 276 4.55 4.30 10.20
CA GLU A 276 4.60 5.53 11.02
C GLU A 276 3.54 5.48 12.12
N THR A 277 2.35 4.91 11.83
CA THR A 277 1.34 4.65 12.85
C THR A 277 1.88 3.71 13.92
N LEU A 278 2.52 2.59 13.55
CA LEU A 278 3.13 1.67 14.52
C LEU A 278 4.20 2.35 15.38
N LEU A 279 5.05 3.18 14.78
CA LEU A 279 6.04 3.94 15.53
C LEU A 279 5.39 4.95 16.48
N ASN A 280 4.38 5.68 16.04
CA ASN A 280 3.69 6.69 16.87
C ASN A 280 2.90 6.08 18.03
N LEU A 281 2.29 4.91 17.82
CA LEU A 281 1.60 4.15 18.87
C LEU A 281 2.53 3.66 19.98
N THR A 282 3.83 3.73 19.75
CA THR A 282 4.86 3.16 20.62
C THR A 282 5.95 4.16 20.97
N ARG A 283 5.63 5.46 20.89
CA ARG A 283 6.48 6.55 21.35
C ARG A 283 6.30 6.80 22.84
#